data_AF-A0A844HNV0-F1
#
_entry.id   AF-A0A844HNV0-F1
#
_cell.length_a   1.000
_cell.length_b   1.000
_cell.length_c   1.000
_cell.angle_alpha   90.00
_cell.angle_beta   90.00
_cell.angle_gamma   90.00
#
_symmetry.space_group_name_H-M   'P 1'
#
loop_
_entity.id
_entity.type
_entity.pdbx_description
1 polymer ?
#
loop_
_entity_poly.entity_id
_entity_poly.type
_entity_poly.pdbx_seq_one_letter_code
_entity_poly.pdbx_strand_id
1 'polypeptide(L)' 'MLIDADGPITGRVSACSYQGGRFRLVVETEGETLINHAATRTEIGTELHLAIRAPWAFRDRDRDRDRDAVPVPLRESKHA' A
#
# COMPACT_ATOMS: atom_id res chain seq x y z
N MET A 1 5.28 4.09 -6.57
CA MET A 1 6.20 3.02 -6.97
C MET A 1 5.44 2.05 -7.86
N LEU A 2 6.09 1.46 -8.87
CA LEU A 2 5.48 0.43 -9.72
C LEU A 2 6.38 -0.80 -9.75
N ILE A 3 5.78 -1.96 -9.96
CA ILE A 3 6.50 -3.18 -10.33
C ILE A 3 6.83 -3.05 -11.82
N ASP A 4 8.11 -3.12 -12.14
CA ASP A 4 8.66 -2.91 -13.48
C ASP A 4 9.82 -3.88 -13.66
N ALA A 5 9.74 -4.80 -14.62
CA ALA A 5 10.74 -5.85 -14.80
C ALA A 5 12.14 -5.28 -15.10
N ASP A 6 12.21 -4.10 -15.71
CA ASP A 6 13.46 -3.38 -16.01
C ASP A 6 13.78 -2.31 -14.96
N GLY A 7 13.06 -2.32 -13.83
CA GLY A 7 13.23 -1.36 -12.74
C GLY A 7 14.60 -1.50 -12.05
N PRO A 8 15.28 -0.38 -11.73
CA PRO A 8 16.64 -0.42 -11.17
C PRO A 8 16.69 -0.79 -9.68
N ILE A 9 15.55 -0.87 -9.00
CA ILE A 9 15.48 -1.20 -7.57
C ILE A 9 15.01 -2.65 -7.46
N THR A 10 15.87 -3.52 -6.95
CA THR A 10 15.52 -4.91 -6.66
C THR A 10 15.20 -5.08 -5.17
N GLY A 11 14.22 -5.91 -4.86
CA GLY A 11 13.92 -6.26 -3.48
C GLY A 11 13.05 -7.49 -3.35
N ARG A 12 12.95 -8.01 -2.13
CA ARG A 12 12.22 -9.24 -1.82
C ARG A 12 10.98 -8.94 -1.00
N VAL A 13 9.83 -9.51 -1.37
CA VAL A 13 8.59 -9.34 -0.61
C VAL A 13 8.71 -10.02 0.75
N SER A 14 8.66 -9.27 1.84
CA SER A 14 8.65 -9.80 3.21
C SER A 14 7.25 -9.94 3.80
N ALA A 15 6.28 -9.14 3.33
CA ALA A 15 4.88 -9.26 3.72
C ALA A 15 3.93 -8.80 2.61
N CYS A 16 2.73 -9.39 2.58
CA CYS A 16 1.65 -9.02 1.67
C CYS A 16 0.32 -9.05 2.42
N SER A 17 -0.34 -7.90 2.54
CA SER A 17 -1.66 -7.77 3.17
C SER A 17 -2.66 -7.10 2.23
N TYR A 18 -3.93 -7.50 2.30
CA TYR A 18 -4.99 -6.86 1.53
C TYR A 18 -5.51 -5.63 2.30
N GLN A 19 -5.54 -4.48 1.64
CA GLN A 19 -6.02 -3.21 2.18
C GLN A 19 -6.95 -2.55 1.17
N GLY A 20 -8.26 -2.64 1.45
CA GLY A 20 -9.27 -1.81 0.81
C GLY A 20 -9.30 -1.83 -0.73
N GLY A 21 -9.04 -2.98 -1.37
CA GLY A 21 -9.04 -3.11 -2.83
C GLY A 21 -7.67 -3.31 -3.46
N ARG A 22 -6.58 -3.25 -2.69
CA ARG A 22 -5.21 -3.47 -3.18
C ARG A 22 -4.41 -4.32 -2.21
N PHE A 23 -3.30 -4.86 -2.67
CA PHE A 23 -2.32 -5.55 -1.83
C PHE A 23 -1.20 -4.60 -1.46
N ARG A 24 -1.02 -4.36 -0.16
CA ARG A 24 0.16 -3.68 0.38
C ARG A 24 1.28 -4.70 0.51
N LEU A 25 2.37 -4.44 -0.20
CA LEU A 25 3.59 -5.23 -0.17
C LEU A 25 4.62 -4.51 0.67
N VAL A 26 5.25 -5.23 1.58
CA VAL A 26 6.50 -4.82 2.24
C VAL A 26 7.63 -5.48 1.47
N VAL A 27 8.57 -4.70 0.98
CA VAL A 27 9.68 -5.15 0.14
C VAL A 27 10.98 -4.75 0.80
N GLU A 28 11.79 -5.73 1.18
CA GLU A 28 13.15 -5.48 1.69
C GLU A 28 14.10 -5.28 0.50
N THR A 29 14.86 -4.19 0.52
CA THR A 29 15.96 -3.94 -0.41
C THR A 29 17.29 -3.94 0.35
N GLU A 30 18.42 -3.79 -0.33
CA GLU A 30 19.73 -3.75 0.34
C GLU A 30 19.88 -2.58 1.35
N GLY A 31 19.22 -1.44 1.08
CA GLY A 31 19.38 -0.24 1.91
C GLY A 31 18.19 0.05 2.84
N GLU A 32 16.96 -0.25 2.39
CA GLU A 32 15.74 0.22 3.05
C GLU A 32 14.56 -0.75 2.82
N THR A 33 13.53 -0.61 3.65
CA THR A 33 12.23 -1.28 3.44
C THR A 33 11.30 -0.38 2.66
N LEU A 34 10.80 -0.87 1.52
CA LEU A 34 9.86 -0.15 0.66
C LEU A 34 8.44 -0.67 0.81
N ILE A 35 7.47 0.24 0.64
CA ILE A 35 6.05 -0.11 0.61
C ILE A 35 5.51 0.08 -0.81
N ASN A 36 4.91 -0.99 -1.36
CA ASN A 36 4.25 -0.96 -2.65
C ASN A 36 2.76 -1.30 -2.55
N HIS A 37 1.96 -0.83 -3.51
CA HIS A 37 0.57 -1.24 -3.65
C HIS A 37 0.34 -1.92 -5.00
N ALA A 38 0.01 -3.21 -4.99
CA ALA A 38 -0.27 -4.00 -6.17
C ALA A 38 -1.77 -4.29 -6.34
N ALA A 39 -2.22 -4.48 -7.58
CA ALA A 39 -3.59 -4.92 -7.88
C ALA A 39 -3.77 -6.42 -7.62
N THR A 40 -2.68 -7.19 -7.71
CA THR A 40 -2.66 -8.64 -7.55
C THR A 40 -1.85 -9.02 -6.31
N ARG A 41 -2.21 -10.16 -5.71
CA ARG A 41 -1.46 -10.73 -4.60
C ARG A 41 -0.08 -11.17 -5.12
N THR A 42 0.95 -10.90 -4.33
CA THR A 42 2.32 -11.38 -4.58
C THR A 42 2.72 -12.33 -3.44
N GLU A 43 3.48 -13.38 -3.77
CA GLU A 43 3.96 -14.33 -2.78
C GLU A 43 5.06 -13.71 -1.92
N ILE A 44 5.13 -14.15 -0.67
CA ILE A 44 6.22 -13.77 0.22
C ILE A 44 7.48 -14.50 -0.24
N GLY A 45 8.57 -13.77 -0.32
CA GLY A 45 9.85 -14.26 -0.82
C GLY A 45 10.06 -14.05 -2.31
N THR A 46 9.07 -13.58 -3.07
CA THR A 46 9.22 -13.19 -4.48
C THR A 46 10.18 -12.01 -4.60
N GLU A 47 11.10 -12.09 -5.57
CA GLU A 47 11.93 -10.96 -5.97
C GLU A 47 11.17 -10.06 -6.95
N LEU A 48 11.26 -8.75 -6.74
CA LEU A 48 10.61 -7.74 -7.57
C LEU A 48 11.63 -6.72 -8.03
N HIS A 49 11.45 -6.28 -9.28
CA HIS A 49 12.08 -5.09 -9.81
C HIS A 49 11.09 -3.93 -9.75
N LEU A 50 11.57 -2.76 -9.31
CA LEU A 50 10.77 -1.60 -8.97
C LEU A 50 11.34 -0.35 -9.62
N ALA A 51 10.43 0.54 -10.06
CA ALA A 51 10.77 1.85 -10.57
C ALA A 51 9.98 2.95 -9.84
N ILE A 52 10.67 4.06 -9.53
CA ILE A 52 10.05 5.26 -8.97
C ILE A 52 9.71 6.20 -10.12
N ARG A 53 8.46 6.16 -10.60
CA ARG A 53 8.03 7.03 -11.72
C ARG A 53 7.89 8.51 -11.38
N ALA A 54 7.69 8.84 -10.10
CA ALA A 54 7.51 10.23 -9.68
C ALA A 54 8.07 10.42 -8.26
N PRO A 55 9.39 10.56 -8.11
CA PRO A 55 10.05 10.60 -6.80
C PRO A 55 9.63 11.81 -5.95
N TRP A 56 9.14 12.87 -6.59
CA TRP A 56 8.73 14.12 -5.97
C TRP A 56 7.20 14.32 -5.91
N ALA A 57 6.41 13.37 -6.44
CA ALA A 57 4.96 13.54 -6.47
C ALA A 57 4.33 12.96 -5.20
N PHE A 58 4.04 13.83 -4.22
CA PHE A 58 3.02 13.55 -3.23
C PHE A 58 1.82 14.46 -3.47
N ARG A 59 0.74 13.88 -4.02
CA ARG A 59 -0.59 14.47 -3.89
C ARG A 59 -1.60 13.33 -3.69
N ASP A 60 -1.82 13.02 -2.42
CA ASP A 60 -2.89 12.14 -1.97
C ASP A 60 -4.23 12.81 -2.26
N ARG A 61 -4.98 12.28 -3.22
CA ARG A 61 -6.28 12.80 -3.65
C ARG A 61 -7.44 12.16 -2.87
N ASP A 62 -7.17 11.08 -2.11
CA ASP A 62 -8.18 10.35 -1.35
C ASP A 62 -8.28 10.83 0.11
N ARG A 63 -7.34 11.67 0.57
CA ARG A 63 -7.37 12.26 1.92
C ARG A 63 -8.57 13.15 2.22
N ASP A 64 -9.25 13.70 1.20
CA ASP A 64 -10.46 14.51 1.39
C ASP A 64 -11.70 13.65 1.68
N ARG A 65 -11.71 12.36 1.32
CA ARG A 65 -12.90 11.50 1.50
C ARG A 65 -13.16 11.10 2.95
N ASP A 66 -12.12 11.15 3.80
CA ASP A 66 -12.18 10.79 5.22
C ASP A 66 -12.47 12.00 6.14
N ARG A 67 -12.36 13.23 5.61
CA ARG A 67 -12.56 14.47 6.37
C ARG A 67 -14.02 14.91 6.43
N ASP A 68 -14.83 14.48 5.45
CA ASP A 68 -16.29 14.71 5.40
C ASP A 68 -17.11 13.51 5.89
N ALA A 69 -16.44 12.49 6.45
CA ALA A 69 -17.14 11.40 7.13
C ALA A 69 -17.88 11.98 8.33
N VAL A 70 -19.20 12.18 8.18
CA VAL A 70 -20.08 12.52 9.30
C VAL A 70 -19.91 11.44 10.37
N PRO A 71 -19.55 11.79 11.62
CA PRO A 71 -19.46 10.80 12.67
C PRO A 71 -20.81 10.12 12.82
N VAL A 72 -20.86 8.82 12.56
CA VAL A 72 -22.05 8.00 12.82
C VAL A 72 -22.24 7.98 14.34
N PRO A 73 -23.35 8.51 14.87
CA PRO A 73 -23.56 8.49 16.31
C PRO A 73 -23.67 7.03 16.77
N LEU A 74 -22.86 6.68 17.78
CA LEU A 74 -22.92 5.41 18.46
C LEU A 74 -24.33 5.27 19.07
N ARG A 75 -25.18 4.42 18.47
CA ARG A 75 -26.47 4.06 19.08
C ARG A 75 -26.17 3.28 20.35
N GLU A 76 -26.43 3.87 21.51
CA GLU A 76 -26.49 3.14 22.76
C GLU A 76 -27.67 2.16 22.70
N SER A 77 -27.36 0.87 22.54
CA SER A 77 -28.33 -0.20 22.72
C SER A 77 -28.69 -0.29 24.21
N LYS A 78 -29.80 0.36 24.60
CA LYS A 78 -30.50 0.04 25.84
C LYS A 78 -31.24 -1.28 25.64
N HIS A 79 -30.66 -2.37 26.14
CA HIS A 79 -31.45 -3.55 26.47
C HIS A 79 -31.98 -3.37 27.89
N ALA A 80 -33.31 -3.39 27.97
CA ALA A 80 -34.12 -3.40 29.17
C ALA A 80 -33.95 -4.70 29.98
#